data_AF-A0A7S3NV15-F1
#
_entry.id   AF-A0A7S3NV15-F1
#
_cell.length_a   1.000
_cell.length_b   1.000
_cell.length_c   1.000
_cell.angle_alpha   90.00
_cell.angle_beta   90.00
_cell.angle_gamma   90.00
#
_symmetry.space_group_name_H-M   'P 1'
#
loop_
_entity.id
_entity.type
_entity.pdbx_description
1 polymer ?
#
loop_
_entity_poly.entity_id
_entity_poly.type
_entity_poly.pdbx_seq_one_letter_code
_entity_poly.pdbx_strand_id
1 'polypeptide(L)'
;EDFKTQDKLGPCIKFMMEGYEIILDVLRSNSTMFNLYNTTAEHSMNFCVEHNRKSEFKKITDTLSKHLKNIFTQKPENLKNIPHPIYIEDNDCFNSLLDLRLKALEFTLKLDNWSDSLKIIKDIKELDKLRRSKNYEGLKPFQKANFLENAADLFKKAKFYLFYA
;
A
#
# COMPACT_ATOMS: atom_id res chain seq x y z
N GLU A 1 -3.38 18.11 -31.25
CA GLU A 1 -2.18 18.63 -30.58
C GLU A 1 -1.76 17.80 -29.35
N ASP A 2 -2.61 16.91 -28.82
CA ASP A 2 -2.32 16.09 -27.62
C ASP A 2 -1.13 15.12 -27.70
N PHE A 3 -0.80 14.60 -28.88
CA PHE A 3 0.27 13.61 -29.04
C PHE A 3 1.67 14.18 -28.70
N LYS A 4 1.92 15.46 -28.97
CA LYS A 4 3.23 16.11 -28.67
C LYS A 4 3.42 16.41 -27.18
N THR A 5 2.33 16.60 -26.45
CA THR A 5 2.35 16.87 -25.01
C THR A 5 2.59 15.59 -24.22
N GLN A 6 2.00 14.47 -24.67
CA GLN A 6 2.16 13.16 -24.06
C GLN A 6 3.60 12.61 -24.17
N ASP A 7 4.27 12.88 -25.29
CA ASP A 7 5.66 12.45 -25.56
C ASP A 7 6.70 13.19 -24.69
N LYS A 8 6.44 14.45 -24.34
CA LYS A 8 7.31 15.25 -23.46
C LYS A 8 7.01 15.05 -21.97
N LEU A 9 5.77 14.73 -21.60
CA LEU A 9 5.38 14.47 -20.21
C LEU A 9 5.85 13.10 -19.70
N GLY A 10 5.93 12.09 -20.59
CA GLY A 10 6.34 10.74 -20.23
C GLY A 10 7.66 10.66 -19.46
N PRO A 11 8.75 11.29 -19.93
CA PRO A 11 10.02 11.35 -19.21
C PRO A 11 9.92 12.02 -17.84
N CYS A 12 9.21 13.13 -17.71
CA CYS A 12 9.03 13.82 -16.42
C CYS A 12 8.22 13.00 -15.43
N ILE A 13 7.14 12.35 -15.88
CA ILE A 13 6.35 11.42 -15.08
C ILE A 13 7.23 10.27 -14.58
N LYS A 14 8.02 9.68 -15.47
CA LYS A 14 8.93 8.59 -15.12
C LYS A 14 9.96 9.03 -14.09
N PHE A 15 10.57 10.20 -14.27
CA PHE A 15 11.51 10.79 -13.32
C PHE A 15 10.87 11.00 -11.93
N MET A 16 9.67 11.56 -11.88
CA MET A 16 8.92 11.73 -10.62
C MET A 16 8.64 10.40 -9.93
N MET A 17 8.23 9.38 -10.70
CA MET A 17 7.97 8.04 -10.16
C MET A 17 9.25 7.38 -9.61
N GLU A 18 10.37 7.47 -10.33
CA GLU A 18 11.67 7.00 -9.84
C GLU A 18 12.08 7.71 -8.55
N GLY A 19 11.84 9.03 -8.47
CA GLY A 19 12.05 9.80 -7.24
C GLY A 19 11.23 9.27 -6.06
N TYR A 20 9.94 8.99 -6.26
CA TYR A 20 9.10 8.37 -5.23
C TYR A 20 9.60 6.98 -4.82
N GLU A 21 9.99 6.13 -5.76
CA GLU A 21 10.53 4.79 -5.47
C GLU A 21 11.80 4.86 -4.62
N ILE A 22 12.75 5.74 -4.97
CA ILE A 22 13.98 5.95 -4.19
C ILE A 22 13.67 6.38 -2.76
N ILE A 23 12.76 7.35 -2.57
CA ILE A 23 12.38 7.82 -1.23
C ILE A 23 11.76 6.67 -0.43
N LEU A 24 10.82 5.91 -1.02
CA LEU A 24 10.20 4.77 -0.35
C LEU A 24 11.24 3.70 0.03
N ASP A 25 12.20 3.43 -0.85
CA ASP A 25 13.25 2.45 -0.60
C ASP A 25 14.19 2.86 0.54
N VAL A 26 14.53 4.15 0.63
CA VAL A 26 15.37 4.68 1.72
C VAL A 26 14.64 4.59 3.06
N LEU A 27 13.33 4.85 3.09
CA LEU A 27 12.56 4.95 4.33
C LEU A 27 11.95 3.63 4.82
N ARG A 28 11.94 2.57 3.99
CA ARG A 28 11.15 1.32 4.19
C ARG A 28 11.33 0.57 5.51
N SER A 29 12.44 0.80 6.23
CA SER A 29 12.79 0.07 7.47
C SER A 29 12.94 0.97 8.69
N ASN A 30 12.64 2.26 8.55
CA ASN A 30 12.84 3.25 9.59
C ASN A 30 11.51 3.60 10.27
N SER A 31 11.36 3.21 11.55
CA SER A 31 10.14 3.45 12.31
C SER A 31 9.89 4.92 12.67
N THR A 32 10.92 5.77 12.74
CA THR A 32 10.73 7.20 13.05
C THR A 32 10.29 8.00 11.84
N MET A 33 10.62 7.54 10.63
CA MET A 33 10.28 8.19 9.37
C MET A 33 9.00 7.63 8.72
N PHE A 34 8.21 6.89 9.48
CA PHE A 34 7.03 6.19 8.99
C PHE A 34 5.99 7.14 8.40
N ASN A 35 5.80 8.31 9.01
CA ASN A 35 4.90 9.33 8.51
C ASN A 35 5.31 9.85 7.12
N LEU A 36 6.61 10.09 6.92
CA LEU A 36 7.14 10.53 5.63
C LEU A 36 7.02 9.42 4.58
N TYR A 37 7.29 8.17 4.94
CA TYR A 37 7.10 7.01 4.08
C TYR A 37 5.63 6.91 3.61
N ASN A 38 4.69 6.99 4.54
CA ASN A 38 3.26 6.92 4.25
C ASN A 38 2.79 8.09 3.37
N THR A 39 3.16 9.32 3.72
CA THR A 39 2.81 10.52 2.94
C THR A 39 3.34 10.42 1.51
N THR A 40 4.58 9.95 1.35
CA THR A 40 5.22 9.75 0.04
C THR A 40 4.49 8.67 -0.78
N ALA A 41 4.09 7.56 -0.15
CA ALA A 41 3.34 6.50 -0.80
C ALA A 41 1.93 6.97 -1.22
N GLU A 42 1.26 7.76 -0.39
CA GLU A 42 -0.03 8.36 -0.71
C GLU A 42 0.08 9.35 -1.87
N HIS A 43 1.08 10.22 -1.86
CA HIS A 43 1.33 11.16 -2.96
C HIS A 43 1.63 10.44 -4.27
N SER A 44 2.44 9.37 -4.27
CA SER A 44 2.75 8.63 -5.49
C SER A 44 1.53 7.88 -6.04
N MET A 45 0.70 7.29 -5.17
CA MET A 45 -0.57 6.67 -5.56
C MET A 45 -1.57 7.68 -6.11
N ASN A 46 -1.72 8.84 -5.45
CA ASN A 46 -2.61 9.90 -5.90
C ASN A 46 -2.16 10.48 -7.26
N PHE A 47 -0.86 10.71 -7.44
CA PHE A 47 -0.28 11.14 -8.72
C PHE A 47 -0.60 10.13 -9.85
N CYS A 48 -0.53 8.84 -9.55
CA CYS A 48 -0.90 7.81 -10.53
C CYS A 48 -2.40 7.84 -10.87
N VAL A 49 -3.28 8.17 -9.92
CA VAL A 49 -4.73 8.33 -10.13
C VAL A 49 -5.00 9.56 -11.00
N GLU A 50 -4.43 10.71 -10.66
CA GLU A 50 -4.60 11.98 -11.38
C GLU A 50 -4.16 11.90 -12.84
N HIS A 51 -3.08 11.16 -13.12
CA HIS A 51 -2.53 11.00 -14.48
C HIS A 51 -2.93 9.67 -15.16
N ASN A 52 -3.85 8.90 -14.57
CA ASN A 52 -4.31 7.59 -15.06
C ASN A 52 -3.17 6.62 -15.44
N ARG A 53 -2.14 6.53 -14.57
CA ARG A 53 -0.92 5.74 -14.79
C ARG A 53 -0.99 4.37 -14.12
N LYS A 54 -1.83 3.48 -14.65
CA LYS A 54 -2.05 2.13 -14.07
C LYS A 54 -0.77 1.29 -13.93
N SER A 55 0.16 1.39 -14.88
CA SER A 55 1.43 0.64 -14.84
C SER A 55 2.35 1.07 -13.70
N GLU A 56 2.45 2.38 -13.45
CA GLU A 56 3.28 2.93 -12.38
C GLU A 56 2.63 2.70 -11.02
N PHE A 57 1.30 2.83 -10.94
CA PHE A 57 0.54 2.46 -9.75
C PHE A 57 0.82 1.01 -9.33
N LYS A 58 0.80 0.08 -10.30
CA LYS A 58 1.14 -1.32 -10.05
C LYS A 58 2.54 -1.48 -9.45
N LYS A 59 3.56 -0.82 -10.02
CA LYS A 59 4.93 -0.86 -9.47
C LYS A 59 4.99 -0.37 -8.04
N ILE A 60 4.31 0.75 -7.73
CA ILE A 60 4.24 1.28 -6.36
C ILE A 60 3.61 0.23 -5.43
N THR A 61 2.45 -0.32 -5.77
CA THR A 61 1.81 -1.34 -4.92
C THR A 61 2.64 -2.61 -4.79
N ASP A 62 3.38 -3.00 -5.83
CA ASP A 62 4.34 -4.11 -5.79
C ASP A 62 5.47 -3.85 -4.80
N THR A 63 6.04 -2.65 -4.82
CA THR A 63 7.07 -2.18 -3.89
C THR A 63 6.55 -2.16 -2.45
N LEU A 64 5.36 -1.59 -2.22
CA LEU A 64 4.74 -1.56 -0.89
C LEU A 64 4.47 -2.97 -0.33
N SER A 65 4.01 -3.90 -1.18
CA SER A 65 3.80 -5.31 -0.81
C SER A 65 5.11 -5.99 -0.46
N LYS A 66 6.18 -5.71 -1.23
CA LYS A 66 7.53 -6.23 -0.98
C LYS A 66 8.07 -5.72 0.36
N HIS A 67 7.92 -4.43 0.65
CA HIS A 67 8.33 -3.86 1.92
C HIS A 67 7.59 -4.50 3.10
N LEU A 68 6.28 -4.72 2.96
CA LEU A 68 5.49 -5.43 3.98
C LEU A 68 6.01 -6.85 4.25
N LYS A 69 6.24 -7.62 3.18
CA LYS A 69 6.78 -8.98 3.30
C LYS A 69 8.16 -9.00 3.95
N ASN A 70 9.00 -8.01 3.62
CA ASN A 70 10.30 -7.87 4.27
C ASN A 70 10.13 -7.67 5.78
N ILE A 71 9.22 -6.77 6.21
CA ILE A 71 8.90 -6.58 7.64
C ILE A 71 8.43 -7.90 8.29
N PHE A 72 7.61 -8.70 7.59
CA PHE A 72 7.08 -9.96 8.14
C PHE A 72 8.11 -11.08 8.25
N THR A 73 9.08 -11.12 7.34
CA THR A 73 10.08 -12.20 7.24
C THR A 73 11.38 -11.85 7.95
N GLN A 74 11.54 -10.61 8.40
CA GLN A 74 12.75 -10.15 9.04
C GLN A 74 12.93 -10.85 10.39
N LYS A 75 14.06 -11.55 10.53
CA LYS A 75 14.42 -12.21 11.77
C LYS A 75 14.85 -11.19 12.84
N PRO A 76 14.58 -11.45 14.13
CA PRO A 76 15.00 -10.59 15.24
C PRO A 76 16.50 -10.28 15.25
N GLU A 77 17.36 -11.23 14.86
CA GLU A 77 18.81 -10.97 14.78
C GLU A 77 19.18 -9.86 13.79
N ASN A 78 18.44 -9.73 12.68
CA ASN A 78 18.72 -8.75 11.64
C ASN A 78 18.22 -7.34 12.01
N LEU A 79 17.26 -7.24 12.92
CA LEU A 79 16.72 -5.97 13.41
C LEU A 79 17.73 -5.23 14.29
N LYS A 80 18.65 -5.95 14.97
CA LYS A 80 19.64 -5.37 15.88
C LYS A 80 20.63 -4.43 15.20
N ASN A 81 20.89 -4.64 13.91
CA ASN A 81 21.83 -3.84 13.12
C ASN A 81 21.16 -2.65 12.41
N ILE A 82 19.84 -2.48 12.56
CA ILE A 82 19.08 -1.42 11.91
C ILE A 82 18.83 -0.32 12.93
N PRO A 83 19.25 0.93 12.66
CA PRO A 83 18.83 2.05 13.48
C PRO A 83 17.32 2.29 13.27
N HIS A 84 16.57 2.33 14.37
CA HIS A 84 15.11 2.49 14.39
C HIS A 84 14.33 1.44 13.56
N PRO A 85 14.42 0.15 13.94
CA PRO A 85 13.72 -0.91 13.22
C PRO A 85 12.20 -0.80 13.41
N ILE A 86 11.46 -1.36 12.44
CA ILE A 86 9.99 -1.48 12.50
C ILE A 86 9.63 -2.76 13.26
N TYR A 87 8.84 -2.62 14.32
CA TYR A 87 8.27 -3.73 15.07
C TYR A 87 6.77 -3.80 14.80
N ILE A 88 6.27 -4.98 14.43
CA ILE A 88 4.84 -5.18 14.15
C ILE A 88 4.00 -5.31 15.42
N GLU A 89 4.67 -5.59 16.53
CA GLU A 89 4.12 -5.60 17.88
C GLU A 89 3.74 -4.18 18.34
N ASP A 90 4.44 -3.16 17.83
CA ASP A 90 4.12 -1.77 18.11
C ASP A 90 2.77 -1.39 17.48
N ASN A 91 1.92 -0.78 18.29
CA ASN A 91 0.58 -0.36 17.88
C ASN A 91 0.63 0.74 16.83
N ASP A 92 1.53 1.70 16.99
CA ASP A 92 1.60 2.87 16.11
C ASP A 92 2.14 2.47 14.73
N CYS A 93 3.20 1.65 14.69
CA CYS A 93 3.71 1.07 13.46
C CYS A 93 2.64 0.25 12.72
N PHE A 94 1.91 -0.62 13.43
CA PHE A 94 0.86 -1.43 12.81
C PHE A 94 -0.28 -0.59 12.25
N ASN A 95 -0.81 0.35 13.03
CA ASN A 95 -1.89 1.23 12.58
C ASN A 95 -1.45 2.01 11.34
N SER A 96 -0.22 2.53 11.36
CA SER A 96 0.34 3.26 10.22
C SER A 96 0.53 2.38 8.98
N LEU A 97 0.95 1.11 9.13
CA LEU A 97 1.00 0.15 8.03
C LEU A 97 -0.40 -0.12 7.48
N LEU A 98 -1.36 -0.39 8.36
CA LEU A 98 -2.73 -0.73 8.01
C LEU A 98 -3.42 0.42 7.27
N ASP A 99 -3.32 1.64 7.80
CA ASP A 99 -3.97 2.83 7.24
C ASP A 99 -3.47 3.12 5.81
N LEU A 100 -2.16 2.99 5.56
CA LEU A 100 -1.62 3.11 4.21
C LEU A 100 -2.25 2.11 3.24
N ARG A 101 -2.50 0.87 3.69
CA ARG A 101 -3.06 -0.19 2.84
C ARG A 101 -4.55 -0.04 2.61
N LEU A 102 -5.29 0.45 3.61
CA LEU A 102 -6.69 0.83 3.44
C LEU A 102 -6.82 1.96 2.40
N LYS A 103 -5.99 3.01 2.49
CA LYS A 103 -5.94 4.07 1.48
C LYS A 103 -5.54 3.54 0.09
N ALA A 104 -4.57 2.62 0.02
CA ALA A 104 -4.19 2.01 -1.25
C ALA A 104 -5.36 1.27 -1.93
N LEU A 105 -6.22 0.61 -1.16
CA LEU A 105 -7.45 -0.02 -1.66
C LEU A 105 -8.46 1.02 -2.20
N GLU A 106 -8.60 2.15 -1.53
CA GLU A 106 -9.43 3.25 -2.03
C GLU A 106 -8.89 3.81 -3.36
N PHE A 107 -7.57 3.92 -3.52
CA PHE A 107 -6.97 4.35 -4.78
C PHE A 107 -7.13 3.33 -5.92
N THR A 108 -7.08 2.02 -5.65
CA THR A 108 -7.33 1.03 -6.70
C THR A 108 -8.77 1.05 -7.20
N LEU A 109 -9.73 1.35 -6.32
CA LEU A 109 -11.13 1.55 -6.69
C LEU A 109 -11.32 2.74 -7.63
N LYS A 110 -10.50 3.81 -7.50
CA LYS A 110 -10.51 4.98 -8.39
C LYS A 110 -9.88 4.69 -9.76
N LEU A 111 -8.90 3.79 -9.84
CA LEU A 111 -8.25 3.39 -11.10
C LEU A 111 -8.95 2.21 -11.81
N ASP A 112 -10.01 1.66 -11.22
CA ASP A 112 -10.69 0.44 -11.64
C ASP A 112 -9.71 -0.71 -11.94
N ASN A 113 -8.73 -0.90 -11.04
CA ASN A 113 -7.68 -1.91 -11.20
C ASN A 113 -7.91 -3.11 -10.27
N TRP A 114 -8.57 -4.12 -10.82
CA TRP A 114 -8.98 -5.34 -10.13
C TRP A 114 -7.84 -6.16 -9.57
N SER A 115 -6.81 -6.41 -10.38
CA SER A 115 -5.72 -7.29 -10.00
C SER A 115 -4.98 -6.75 -8.79
N ASP A 116 -4.78 -5.43 -8.76
CA ASP A 116 -4.01 -4.78 -7.70
C ASP A 116 -4.85 -4.66 -6.42
N SER A 117 -6.16 -4.43 -6.56
CA SER A 117 -7.07 -4.42 -5.42
C SER A 117 -7.07 -5.76 -4.66
N LEU A 118 -7.09 -6.89 -5.37
CA LEU A 118 -7.03 -8.22 -4.75
C LEU A 118 -5.71 -8.43 -4.00
N LYS A 119 -4.61 -7.90 -4.54
CA LYS A 119 -3.31 -7.97 -3.89
C LYS A 119 -3.29 -7.17 -2.58
N ILE A 120 -3.81 -5.95 -2.59
CA ILE A 120 -3.91 -5.11 -1.39
C ILE A 120 -4.83 -5.75 -0.33
N ILE A 121 -5.97 -6.33 -0.75
CA ILE A 121 -6.86 -7.08 0.15
C ILE A 121 -6.12 -8.24 0.82
N LYS A 122 -5.29 -8.97 0.07
CA LYS A 122 -4.48 -10.06 0.60
C LYS A 122 -3.48 -9.53 1.63
N ASP A 123 -2.77 -8.45 1.33
CA ASP A 123 -1.82 -7.82 2.24
C ASP A 123 -2.48 -7.37 3.56
N ILE A 124 -3.67 -6.75 3.50
CA ILE A 124 -4.46 -6.37 4.69
C ILE A 124 -4.81 -7.60 5.53
N LYS A 125 -5.32 -8.66 4.90
CA LYS A 125 -5.67 -9.91 5.58
C LYS A 125 -4.46 -10.60 6.20
N GLU A 126 -3.31 -10.61 5.52
CA GLU A 126 -2.07 -11.17 6.03
C GLU A 126 -1.56 -10.38 7.24
N LEU A 127 -1.57 -9.04 7.16
CA LEU A 127 -1.19 -8.15 8.25
C LEU A 127 -2.04 -8.39 9.51
N ASP A 128 -3.36 -8.47 9.32
CA ASP A 128 -4.34 -8.72 10.38
C ASP A 128 -4.19 -10.12 11.01
N LYS A 129 -3.99 -11.15 10.17
CA LYS A 129 -3.76 -12.52 10.61
C LYS A 129 -2.47 -12.62 11.43
N LEU A 130 -1.39 -12.01 10.97
CA LEU A 130 -0.11 -12.03 11.66
C LEU A 130 -0.23 -11.40 13.06
N ARG A 131 -0.90 -10.26 13.16
CA ARG A 131 -1.05 -9.56 14.44
C ARG A 131 -1.86 -10.35 15.44
N ARG A 132 -2.99 -10.93 15.00
CA ARG A 132 -3.78 -11.86 15.82
C ARG A 132 -2.99 -13.10 16.24
N SER A 133 -2.16 -13.67 15.36
CA SER A 133 -1.36 -14.85 15.70
C SER A 133 -0.36 -14.61 16.83
N LYS A 134 0.03 -13.34 17.03
CA LYS A 134 0.90 -12.89 18.11
C LYS A 134 0.11 -12.40 19.34
N ASN A 135 -1.21 -12.63 19.41
CA ASN A 135 -2.12 -12.19 20.47
C ASN A 135 -2.21 -10.67 20.65
N TYR A 136 -1.93 -9.88 19.60
CA TYR A 136 -2.17 -8.44 19.59
C TYR A 136 -3.52 -8.12 18.92
N GLU A 137 -4.08 -6.96 19.24
CA GLU A 137 -5.29 -6.45 18.62
C GLU A 137 -5.08 -6.22 17.11
N GLY A 138 -5.90 -6.85 16.27
CA GLY A 138 -5.88 -6.68 14.80
C GLY A 138 -6.67 -5.47 14.33
N LEU A 139 -7.37 -5.57 13.19
CA LEU A 139 -8.25 -4.50 12.72
C LEU A 139 -9.36 -4.19 13.74
N LYS A 140 -9.54 -2.89 14.04
CA LYS A 140 -10.64 -2.38 14.86
C LYS A 140 -11.98 -2.58 14.14
N PRO A 141 -13.12 -2.65 14.86
CA PRO A 141 -14.43 -2.86 14.24
C PRO A 141 -14.77 -1.88 13.12
N PHE A 142 -14.49 -0.58 13.31
CA PHE A 142 -14.70 0.45 12.29
C PHE A 142 -13.83 0.22 11.04
N GLN A 143 -12.55 -0.11 11.21
CA GLN A 143 -11.64 -0.42 10.10
C GLN A 143 -12.09 -1.68 9.33
N LYS A 144 -12.62 -2.69 10.03
CA LYS A 144 -13.20 -3.88 9.39
C LYS A 144 -14.41 -3.52 8.55
N ALA A 145 -15.29 -2.65 9.04
CA ALA A 145 -16.46 -2.21 8.29
C ALA A 145 -16.05 -1.50 6.98
N ASN A 146 -15.17 -0.49 7.07
CA ASN A 146 -14.68 0.23 5.88
C ASN A 146 -13.96 -0.70 4.88
N PHE A 147 -13.15 -1.64 5.39
CA PHE A 147 -12.50 -2.64 4.56
C PHE A 147 -13.50 -3.54 3.82
N LEU A 148 -14.53 -4.02 4.51
CA LEU A 148 -15.56 -4.89 3.92
C LEU A 148 -16.42 -4.14 2.91
N GLU A 149 -16.75 -2.87 3.18
CA GLU A 149 -17.49 -2.01 2.25
C GLU A 149 -16.69 -1.80 0.95
N ASN A 150 -15.43 -1.37 1.06
CA ASN A 150 -14.55 -1.20 -0.10
C ASN A 150 -14.33 -2.51 -0.87
N ALA A 151 -14.22 -3.65 -0.17
CA ALA A 151 -14.10 -4.96 -0.80
C ALA A 151 -15.41 -5.42 -1.47
N ALA A 152 -16.58 -5.08 -0.93
CA ALA A 152 -17.87 -5.39 -1.52
C ALA A 152 -18.08 -4.57 -2.81
N ASP A 153 -17.81 -3.27 -2.77
CA ASP A 153 -17.85 -2.40 -3.95
C ASP A 153 -16.88 -2.87 -5.03
N LEU A 154 -15.74 -3.41 -4.60
CA LEU A 154 -14.85 -4.16 -5.46
C LEU A 154 -15.65 -5.35 -6.06
N PHE A 155 -16.00 -6.40 -5.34
CA PHE A 155 -16.63 -7.58 -5.95
C PHE A 155 -17.87 -7.30 -6.83
N LYS A 156 -18.65 -6.28 -6.50
CA LYS A 156 -19.74 -5.76 -7.32
C LYS A 156 -19.28 -5.25 -8.69
N LYS A 157 -18.31 -4.32 -8.74
CA LYS A 157 -17.83 -3.76 -10.02
C LYS A 157 -17.14 -4.83 -10.90
N ALA A 158 -16.51 -5.85 -10.31
CA ALA A 158 -15.97 -6.99 -11.08
C ALA A 158 -17.01 -8.03 -11.51
N LYS A 159 -18.28 -7.87 -11.14
CA LYS A 159 -19.37 -8.82 -11.42
C LYS A 159 -19.18 -10.18 -10.74
N PHE A 160 -18.47 -10.22 -9.62
CA PHE A 160 -18.33 -11.41 -8.76
C PHE A 160 -19.37 -11.40 -7.64
N TYR A 161 -20.65 -11.53 -8.01
CA TYR A 161 -21.78 -11.34 -7.08
C TYR A 161 -21.79 -12.30 -5.88
N LEU A 162 -21.20 -13.50 -6.02
CA LEU A 162 -21.09 -14.47 -4.92
C LEU A 162 -20.25 -13.96 -3.75
N PHE A 163 -19.26 -13.10 -4.00
CA PHE A 163 -18.38 -12.52 -2.97
C PHE A 163 -18.89 -11.16 -2.47
N TYR A 164 -19.93 -10.62 -3.10
CA TYR A 164 -20.60 -9.38 -2.70
C TYR A 164 -21.74 -9.62 -1.70
N ALA A 165 -22.49 -10.72 -1.88
CA ALA A 165 -23.61 -11.12 -1.04
C ALA A 165 -23.16 -11.65 0.33
#